data_AF-A0A3A5SNE0-F1
#
_entry.id   AF-A0A3A5SNE0-F1
#
_cell.length_a   1.000
_cell.length_b   1.000
_cell.length_c   1.000
_cell.angle_alpha   90.00
_cell.angle_beta   90.00
_cell.angle_gamma   90.00
#
_symmetry.space_group_name_H-M   'P 1'
#
loop_
_entity.id
_entity.type
_entity.pdbx_description
1 polymer ?
#
loop_
_entity_poly.entity_id
_entity_poly.type
_entity_poly.pdbx_seq_one_letter_code
_entity_poly.pdbx_strand_id
1 'polypeptide(L)' 'MGDTEYTSQIVCPYCGHEDNDSWEFGGGDGEELEIDCPKCGETMLCTRNIQITYSTYRKEGADERGS' A
#
# COMPACT_ATOMS: atom_id res chain seq x y z
N MET A 1 6.71 1.27 -21.29
CA MET A 1 7.11 1.10 -19.88
C MET A 1 7.25 -0.40 -19.60
N GLY A 2 7.60 -0.81 -18.38
CA GLY A 2 7.79 -2.21 -17.98
C GLY A 2 7.41 -2.41 -16.51
N ASP A 3 7.57 -3.63 -16.03
CA ASP A 3 7.12 -4.06 -14.70
C ASP A 3 7.82 -3.31 -13.56
N THR A 4 7.15 -3.18 -12.42
CA THR A 4 7.67 -2.52 -11.22
C THR A 4 7.50 -3.41 -9.99
N GLU A 5 8.48 -3.41 -9.10
CA GLU A 5 8.47 -4.20 -7.86
C GLU A 5 8.73 -3.29 -6.65
N TYR A 6 7.97 -3.51 -5.57
CA TYR A 6 8.16 -2.87 -4.26
C TYR A 6 8.20 -1.33 -4.27
N THR A 7 7.40 -0.69 -5.13
CA THR A 7 7.21 0.76 -5.13
C THR A 7 6.23 1.19 -4.03
N SER A 8 6.35 2.43 -3.56
CA SER A 8 5.45 2.97 -2.52
C SER A 8 4.03 3.29 -3.01
N GLN A 9 3.84 3.34 -4.34
CA GLN A 9 2.58 3.59 -5.02
C GLN A 9 2.42 2.58 -6.16
N ILE A 10 1.19 2.36 -6.62
CA ILE A 10 0.92 1.57 -7.83
C ILE A 10 1.45 2.35 -9.05
N VAL A 11 2.30 1.70 -9.84
CA VAL A 11 2.84 2.27 -11.09
C VAL A 11 2.37 1.43 -12.26
N CYS A 12 1.69 2.05 -13.21
CA CYS A 12 1.19 1.36 -14.40
C CYS A 12 2.35 0.92 -15.31
N PRO A 13 2.50 -0.39 -15.60
CA PRO A 13 3.60 -0.89 -16.44
C PRO A 13 3.42 -0.51 -17.92
N TYR A 14 2.23 -0.09 -18.33
CA TYR A 14 1.94 0.33 -19.71
C TYR A 14 2.27 1.79 -19.98
N CYS A 15 1.81 2.70 -19.10
CA CYS A 15 1.90 4.15 -19.32
C CYS A 15 2.72 4.93 -18.27
N GLY A 16 3.25 4.25 -17.26
CA GLY A 16 4.08 4.83 -16.19
C GLY A 16 3.36 5.83 -15.30
N HIS A 17 2.02 5.78 -15.26
CA HIS A 17 1.25 6.55 -14.30
C HIS A 17 1.48 6.02 -12.89
N GLU A 18 1.85 6.89 -11.96
CA GLU A 18 1.86 6.62 -10.53
C GLU A 18 0.53 7.07 -9.92
N ASP A 19 -0.17 6.14 -9.27
CA ASP A 19 -1.44 6.39 -8.58
C ASP A 19 -1.17 6.80 -7.14
N ASN A 20 -1.46 8.06 -6.79
CA ASN A 20 -1.19 8.61 -5.47
C ASN A 20 -2.19 8.16 -4.40
N ASP A 21 -3.35 7.65 -4.81
CA ASP A 21 -4.40 7.14 -3.92
C ASP A 21 -4.31 5.60 -3.78
N SER A 22 -3.15 5.01 -4.09
CA SER A 22 -2.98 3.55 -4.11
C SER A 22 -3.24 2.84 -2.77
N TRP A 23 -3.25 3.57 -1.65
CA TRP A 23 -3.57 3.04 -0.32
C TRP A 23 -5.06 2.73 -0.12
N GLU A 24 -5.92 3.35 -0.92
CA GLU A 24 -7.37 3.09 -0.94
C GLU A 24 -7.72 1.85 -1.78
N PHE A 25 -6.75 1.26 -2.49
CA PHE A 25 -6.97 -0.01 -3.19
C PHE A 25 -7.27 -1.13 -2.18
N GLY A 26 -8.29 -1.91 -2.51
CA GLY A 26 -8.61 -3.14 -1.80
C GLY A 26 -7.49 -4.19 -1.95
N GLY A 27 -7.56 -5.22 -1.11
CA GLY A 27 -6.63 -6.35 -1.14
C GLY A 27 -5.79 -6.49 0.13
N GLY A 28 -5.57 -7.73 0.53
CA GLY A 28 -4.67 -8.11 1.63
C GLY A 28 -3.20 -8.06 1.22
N ASP A 29 -2.32 -8.25 2.21
CA ASP A 29 -0.88 -8.41 1.96
C ASP A 29 -0.61 -9.69 1.16
N GLY A 30 0.12 -9.57 0.05
CA GLY A 30 0.44 -10.64 -0.89
C GLY A 30 -0.70 -11.04 -1.84
N GLU A 31 -1.86 -10.37 -1.79
CA GLU A 31 -2.96 -10.63 -2.71
C GLU A 31 -2.69 -9.97 -4.07
N GLU A 32 -2.81 -10.75 -5.13
CA GLU A 32 -2.75 -10.29 -6.53
C GLU A 32 -4.17 -9.99 -7.04
N LEU A 33 -4.35 -8.81 -7.61
CA LEU A 33 -5.63 -8.33 -8.13
C LEU A 33 -5.47 -7.78 -9.55
N GLU A 34 -6.48 -8.01 -10.40
CA GLU A 34 -6.62 -7.31 -11.67
C GLU A 34 -7.23 -5.92 -11.44
N ILE A 35 -6.53 -4.88 -11.90
CA ILE A 35 -6.97 -3.49 -11.78
C ILE A 35 -6.77 -2.75 -13.10
N ASP A 36 -7.64 -1.79 -13.40
CA ASP A 36 -7.50 -0.96 -14.60
C ASP A 36 -6.74 0.33 -14.27
N CYS A 37 -5.77 0.69 -15.12
CA CYS A 37 -5.08 1.97 -14.95
C CYS A 37 -6.03 3.15 -15.21
N PRO A 38 -6.20 4.10 -14.27
CA PRO A 38 -7.11 5.23 -14.45
C PRO A 38 -6.66 6.21 -15.55
N LYS A 39 -5.38 6.16 -15.97
CA LYS A 39 -4.83 7.04 -17.00
C LYS A 39 -4.93 6.47 -18.42
N CYS A 40 -4.60 5.20 -18.62
CA CYS A 40 -4.56 4.60 -19.96
C CYS A 40 -5.61 3.53 -20.21
N GLY A 41 -6.33 3.08 -19.17
CA GLY A 41 -7.39 2.08 -19.27
C GLY A 41 -6.93 0.64 -19.46
N GLU A 42 -5.63 0.37 -19.47
CA GLU A 42 -5.10 -0.99 -19.58
C GLU A 42 -5.21 -1.72 -18.23
N THR A 43 -5.63 -2.99 -18.28
CA THR A 43 -5.71 -3.88 -17.12
C THR A 43 -4.32 -4.43 -16.76
N MET A 44 -3.97 -4.37 -15.48
CA MET A 44 -2.71 -4.87 -14.92
C MET A 44 -2.95 -5.76 -13.71
N LEU A 45 -2.05 -6.71 -13.49
CA LEU A 45 -1.95 -7.45 -12.24
C LEU A 45 -1.17 -6.61 -11.23
N CYS A 46 -1.73 -6.45 -10.05
CA CYS A 46 -1.15 -5.68 -8.96
C CYS A 46 -1.15 -6.52 -7.69
N THR A 47 0.03 -6.70 -7.09
CA THR A 47 0.19 -7.38 -5.80
C THR A 47 0.48 -6.36 -4.71
N ARG A 48 -0.38 -6.29 -3.69
CA ARG A 48 -0.19 -5.38 -2.57
C ARG A 48 0.80 -5.97 -1.56
N ASN A 49 1.91 -5.28 -1.31
CA ASN A 49 2.90 -5.68 -0.31
C ASN A 49 2.85 -4.71 0.88
N ILE A 50 2.45 -5.20 2.06
CA ILE A 50 2.22 -4.37 3.25
C ILE A 50 3.25 -4.69 4.32
N GLN A 51 4.17 -3.76 4.60
CA GLN A 51 5.08 -3.86 5.72
C GLN A 51 4.69 -2.88 6.83
N ILE A 52 4.12 -3.39 7.92
CA ILE A 52 3.80 -2.60 9.11
C ILE A 52 4.63 -3.13 10.29
N THR A 53 5.44 -2.25 10.90
CA THR A 53 6.26 -2.61 12.06
C THR A 53 6.02 -1.63 13.20
N TYR A 54 5.99 -2.14 14.42
CA TYR A 54 5.75 -1.35 15.63
C TYR A 54 6.83 -1.66 16.66
N SER A 55 7.29 -0.63 17.36
CA SER A 55 8.01 -0.75 18.62
C SER A 55 7.21 -0.02 19.68
N THR A 56 7.00 -0.66 20.83
CA THR A 56 6.26 -0.07 21.95
C THR A 56 7.10 -0.15 23.21
N TYR A 57 6.93 0.84 24.08
CA TYR A 57 7.69 0.99 25.31
C TYR A 57 6.74 1.27 26.46
N ARG A 58 7.12 0.86 27.67
CA ARG A 58 6.35 1.22 28.87
C ARG A 58 6.42 2.73 29.07
N LYS A 59 5.28 3.33 29.40
CA LYS A 59 5.22 4.70 29.91
C LYS A 59 5.61 4.68 31.39
N GLU A 60 6.84 5.05 31.71
CA GLU A 60 7.26 5.25 33.11
C GLU A 60 6.45 6.41 33.72
N GLY A 61 5.95 6.21 34.95
CA GLY A 61 5.12 7.21 35.64
C GLY A 61 3.69 7.35 35.09
N ALA A 62 3.02 6.23 34.74
CA ALA A 62 1.56 6.24 34.61
C ALA A 62 0.95 6.47 36.00
N ASP A 63 0.90 7.74 36.39
CA ASP A 63 0.28 8.23 37.60
C ASP A 63 -1.13 7.66 37.74
N GLU A 64 -1.46 7.30 38.97
CA GLU A 64 -2.68 6.62 39.38
C GLU A 64 -3.90 7.52 39.14
N ARG A 65 -4.44 7.56 37.92
CA ARG A 65 -5.80 8.10 37.73
C ARG A 65 -6.82 7.04 38.12
N GLY A 66 -7.03 6.94 39.43
CA GLY A 66 -8.35 6.64 39.95
C GLY A 66 -9.37 7.63 39.37
N SER A 67 -10.43 7.09 38.79
CA SER A 67 -11.80 7.29 39.26
C SER A 67 -12.74 6.30 38.57
#